data_AF-A0A2I4E8L9-F1
#
_entry.id   AF-A0A2I4E8L9-F1
#
_cell.length_a   1.000
_cell.length_b   1.000
_cell.length_c   1.000
_cell.angle_alpha   90.00
_cell.angle_beta   90.00
_cell.angle_gamma   90.00
#
_symmetry.space_group_name_H-M   'P 1'
#
loop_
_entity.id
_entity.type
_entity.pdbx_description
1 polymer ?
#
loop_
_entity_poly.entity_id
_entity_poly.type
_entity_poly.pdbx_seq_one_letter_code
_entity_poly.pdbx_strand_id
1 'polypeptide(L)'
;MASDEYIVMLPYLAHGHLIPFLALARQIQQRTGFTIIIASTKLNIQYLRRSSVSVDDSNFPSHSSIRFVELPFCSSAHDLPPDTENTENLSLNKMINLFHASVSLKDPLLHVLHDIIDQEGRPPLCIISDVFFGWAVDVAKSVGAMHITFSTGGAYGTMTYVSLWLNLPHRSTDSDEFKLPGFPESYRFHRSQLHQYLRVADGTDMWSTFMQPQISRCLESSGWLCNTVEEIEPFGLDLLRKYLRLPVWTIGPLLPQAALKKPSSSHSSSISGQHAGKKSGVPPEKCLEWLDLKSADSVLYISFGSQNTIGASQMMELAKGLEDSAKSFIWVIRPPLGFDINGEIRAEWLPEGFEERIRENKRGLLVRNWAPQLDILAHKSTGAFLSHCGWNSILESLSQGVPMIGWPMAAEQAYNSKMLTEEMGLSVELTRGHQSVIEGKEVKRVVELVMDEKGKGKDMRKKAAEVRVQIRSAIREEGEEQGSSVKAIDDFVRTIVSKRGALTANQLGSKISEKELPTILSN
;
A
#
# COMPACT_ATOMS: atom_id res chain seq x y z
N MET A 1 -11.71 21.27 22.87
CA MET A 1 -13.09 21.09 22.37
C MET A 1 -12.97 20.13 21.20
N ALA A 2 -13.59 18.95 21.25
CA ALA A 2 -13.69 18.11 20.07
C ALA A 2 -14.46 18.93 19.03
N SER A 3 -13.80 19.31 17.94
CA SER A 3 -14.50 20.05 16.90
C SER A 3 -15.45 19.08 16.21
N ASP A 4 -16.68 19.49 15.93
CA ASP A 4 -17.69 18.65 15.25
C ASP A 4 -17.26 18.22 13.82
N GLU A 5 -16.05 18.58 13.36
CA GLU A 5 -15.45 18.31 12.05
C GLU A 5 -15.49 16.85 11.63
N TYR A 6 -15.72 16.65 10.33
CA TYR A 6 -15.72 15.33 9.73
C TYR A 6 -14.99 15.28 8.38
N ILE A 7 -14.38 14.13 8.11
CA ILE A 7 -13.64 13.82 6.88
C ILE A 7 -14.28 12.61 6.21
N VAL A 8 -14.39 12.63 4.89
CA VAL A 8 -14.82 11.47 4.11
C VAL A 8 -13.61 10.85 3.43
N MET A 9 -13.48 9.52 3.52
CA MET A 9 -12.39 8.74 2.97
C MET A 9 -12.92 7.73 1.95
N LEU A 10 -12.23 7.63 0.82
CA LEU A 10 -12.60 6.77 -0.30
C LEU A 10 -11.40 5.87 -0.72
N PRO A 11 -11.20 4.72 -0.06
CA PRO A 11 -10.14 3.77 -0.40
C PRO A 11 -10.45 3.02 -1.70
N TYR A 12 -9.42 2.74 -2.50
CA TYR A 12 -9.59 1.86 -3.66
C TYR A 12 -9.94 0.42 -3.23
N LEU A 13 -10.59 -0.30 -4.14
CA LEU A 13 -11.20 -1.63 -3.95
C LEU A 13 -10.15 -2.77 -3.91
N ALA A 14 -9.18 -2.66 -3.00
CA ALA A 14 -8.08 -3.59 -2.83
C ALA A 14 -7.61 -3.59 -1.37
N HIS A 15 -7.25 -4.75 -0.81
CA HIS A 15 -6.80 -4.85 0.59
C HIS A 15 -5.55 -4.00 0.88
N GLY A 16 -4.65 -3.88 -0.10
CA GLY A 16 -3.48 -2.99 0.00
C GLY A 16 -3.81 -1.50 0.11
N HIS A 17 -5.07 -1.12 -0.12
CA HIS A 17 -5.57 0.26 -0.01
C HIS A 17 -6.52 0.43 1.17
N LEU A 18 -7.44 -0.52 1.36
CA LEU A 18 -8.40 -0.52 2.47
C LEU A 18 -7.73 -0.45 3.85
N ILE A 19 -6.67 -1.24 4.07
CA ILE A 19 -5.98 -1.29 5.37
C ILE A 19 -5.22 0.01 5.68
N PRO A 20 -4.40 0.59 4.78
CA PRO A 20 -3.80 1.91 5.01
C PRO A 20 -4.83 3.02 5.29
N PHE A 21 -5.95 3.05 4.56
CA PHE A 21 -7.00 4.04 4.83
C PHE A 21 -7.62 3.88 6.22
N LEU A 22 -7.87 2.65 6.68
CA LEU A 22 -8.35 2.40 8.03
C LEU A 22 -7.32 2.82 9.10
N ALA A 23 -6.03 2.57 8.86
CA ALA A 23 -4.96 3.00 9.74
C ALA A 23 -4.86 4.54 9.82
N LEU A 24 -4.94 5.22 8.67
CA LEU A 24 -4.96 6.69 8.60
C LEU A 24 -6.20 7.27 9.30
N ALA A 25 -7.38 6.66 9.10
CA ALA A 25 -8.61 7.07 9.78
C ALA A 25 -8.46 7.03 11.30
N ARG A 26 -7.90 5.94 11.84
CA ARG A 26 -7.60 5.81 13.27
C ARG A 26 -6.62 6.87 13.74
N GLN A 27 -5.54 7.09 12.99
CA GLN A 27 -4.52 8.07 13.35
C GLN A 27 -5.09 9.50 13.41
N ILE A 28 -5.87 9.92 12.41
CA ILE A 28 -6.50 11.24 12.42
C ILE A 28 -7.54 11.35 13.53
N GLN A 29 -8.40 10.33 13.69
CA GLN A 29 -9.46 10.32 14.70
C GLN A 29 -8.89 10.42 16.12
N GLN A 30 -7.86 9.62 16.46
CA GLN A 30 -7.22 9.63 17.78
C GLN A 30 -6.60 11.00 18.10
N ARG A 31 -6.09 11.66 17.07
CA ARG A 31 -5.32 12.88 17.20
C ARG A 31 -6.16 14.15 17.25
N THR A 32 -7.33 14.13 16.63
CA THR A 32 -8.17 15.31 16.42
C THR A 32 -9.56 15.20 17.04
N GLY A 33 -10.04 13.98 17.27
CA GLY A 33 -11.43 13.70 17.64
C GLY A 33 -12.42 13.84 16.48
N PHE A 34 -11.97 14.11 15.25
CA PHE A 34 -12.85 14.27 14.09
C PHE A 34 -13.65 12.99 13.82
N THR A 35 -14.87 13.15 13.31
CA THR A 35 -15.63 12.04 12.75
C THR A 35 -15.01 11.64 11.41
N ILE A 36 -14.68 10.36 11.23
CA ILE A 36 -14.13 9.86 9.96
C ILE A 36 -15.16 8.95 9.32
N ILE A 37 -15.54 9.25 8.09
CA ILE A 37 -16.50 8.45 7.33
C ILE A 37 -15.74 7.72 6.22
N ILE A 38 -15.67 6.39 6.28
CA ILE A 38 -15.10 5.59 5.21
C ILE A 38 -16.24 5.08 4.32
N ALA A 39 -16.28 5.55 3.08
CA ALA A 39 -17.25 5.13 2.08
C ALA A 39 -16.63 4.08 1.14
N SER A 40 -17.31 2.96 0.94
CA SER A 40 -16.86 1.90 0.04
C SER A 40 -18.03 0.96 -0.29
N THR A 41 -17.82 0.02 -1.21
CA THR A 41 -18.81 -1.02 -1.53
C THR A 41 -19.08 -1.97 -0.35
N LYS A 42 -20.21 -2.68 -0.39
CA LYS A 42 -20.75 -3.49 0.71
C LYS A 42 -19.78 -4.52 1.29
N LEU A 43 -19.18 -5.37 0.46
CA LEU A 43 -18.25 -6.42 0.91
C LEU A 43 -16.96 -5.83 1.48
N ASN A 44 -16.49 -4.71 0.91
CA ASN A 44 -15.32 -4.00 1.42
C ASN A 44 -15.59 -3.34 2.78
N ILE A 45 -16.79 -2.78 2.99
CA ILE A 45 -17.22 -2.29 4.30
C ILE A 45 -17.31 -3.42 5.32
N GLN A 46 -17.82 -4.59 4.94
CA GLN A 46 -17.83 -5.76 5.84
C GLN A 46 -16.41 -6.22 6.21
N TYR A 47 -15.47 -6.19 5.25
CA TYR A 47 -14.06 -6.49 5.51
C TYR A 47 -13.42 -5.48 6.47
N LEU A 48 -13.67 -4.18 6.26
CA LEU A 48 -13.19 -3.11 7.11
C LEU A 48 -13.74 -3.20 8.53
N ARG A 49 -15.04 -3.46 8.70
CA ARG A 49 -15.68 -3.66 10.02
C ARG A 49 -15.05 -4.84 10.78
N ARG A 50 -14.78 -5.96 10.10
CA ARG A 50 -14.11 -7.10 10.74
C ARG A 50 -12.68 -6.78 11.14
N SER A 51 -11.96 -6.05 10.28
CA SER A 51 -10.58 -5.59 10.55
C SER A 51 -10.51 -4.49 11.61
N SER A 52 -11.61 -3.76 11.82
CA SER A 52 -11.68 -2.72 12.85
C SER A 52 -11.83 -3.30 14.25
N VAL A 53 -12.57 -4.40 14.39
CA VAL A 53 -12.85 -5.10 15.66
C VAL A 53 -11.69 -6.01 16.11
N SER A 54 -10.87 -6.50 15.18
CA SER A 54 -9.78 -7.46 15.47
C SER A 54 -8.51 -6.84 16.07
N VAL A 55 -8.51 -5.54 16.38
CA VAL A 55 -7.39 -4.85 17.05
C VAL A 55 -7.86 -4.57 18.47
N ASP A 56 -7.21 -5.19 19.46
CA ASP A 56 -7.54 -5.14 20.89
C ASP A 56 -8.19 -3.81 21.33
N ASP A 57 -9.51 -3.87 21.56
CA ASP A 57 -10.40 -2.74 21.90
C ASP A 57 -10.22 -2.28 23.36
N SER A 58 -9.27 -2.85 24.10
CA SER A 58 -9.09 -2.66 25.54
C SER A 58 -8.63 -1.25 25.95
N ASN A 59 -8.23 -0.41 24.99
CA ASN A 59 -7.87 1.00 25.20
C ASN A 59 -8.79 1.99 24.45
N PHE A 60 -9.86 1.53 23.79
CA PHE A 60 -10.73 2.41 23.00
C PHE A 60 -12.03 2.75 23.77
N PRO A 61 -12.37 4.05 23.91
CA PRO A 61 -13.69 4.43 24.36
C PRO A 61 -14.76 3.89 23.40
N SER A 62 -15.88 3.42 23.95
CA SER A 62 -17.05 2.85 23.28
C SER A 62 -17.81 3.77 22.30
N HIS A 63 -17.17 4.85 21.85
CA HIS A 63 -17.67 5.80 20.85
C HIS A 63 -16.59 6.02 19.77
N SER A 64 -16.31 4.99 18.96
CA SER A 64 -15.49 5.19 17.76
C SER A 64 -16.20 6.14 16.80
N SER A 65 -15.60 7.31 16.56
CA SER A 65 -16.07 8.30 15.57
C SER A 65 -15.85 7.85 14.11
N ILE A 66 -15.39 6.61 13.88
CA ILE A 66 -15.21 6.06 12.54
C ILE A 66 -16.52 5.41 12.08
N ARG A 67 -17.19 6.03 11.11
CA ARG A 67 -18.42 5.55 10.50
C ARG A 67 -18.11 4.87 9.16
N PHE A 68 -18.83 3.80 8.86
CA PHE A 68 -18.69 3.06 7.61
C PHE A 68 -19.96 3.20 6.77
N VAL A 69 -19.82 3.70 5.54
CA VAL A 69 -20.94 3.93 4.62
C VAL A 69 -20.81 3.05 3.39
N GLU A 70 -21.91 2.37 3.07
CA GLU A 70 -21.99 1.44 1.95
C GLU A 70 -22.42 2.18 0.69
N LEU A 71 -21.62 2.07 -0.37
CA LEU A 71 -21.94 2.57 -1.70
C LEU A 71 -22.55 1.43 -2.53
N PRO A 72 -23.75 1.61 -3.11
CA PRO A 72 -24.31 0.68 -4.07
C PRO A 72 -23.33 0.36 -5.21
N PHE A 73 -23.09 -0.93 -5.42
CA PHE A 73 -22.24 -1.45 -6.49
C PHE A 73 -22.75 -2.82 -6.94
N CYS A 74 -22.74 -3.06 -8.25
CA CYS A 74 -23.19 -4.32 -8.84
C CYS A 74 -22.11 -4.83 -9.80
N SER A 75 -21.31 -5.80 -9.38
CA SER A 75 -20.16 -6.29 -10.15
C SER A 75 -20.60 -6.88 -11.51
N SER A 76 -21.71 -7.61 -11.54
CA SER A 76 -22.24 -8.25 -12.76
C SER A 76 -22.71 -7.25 -13.82
N ALA A 77 -22.97 -5.99 -13.47
CA ALA A 77 -23.27 -4.93 -14.43
C ALA A 77 -22.02 -4.44 -15.20
N HIS A 78 -20.83 -4.91 -14.84
CA HIS A 78 -19.54 -4.42 -15.36
C HIS A 78 -18.62 -5.55 -15.88
N ASP A 79 -19.19 -6.66 -16.37
CA ASP A 79 -18.46 -7.84 -16.85
C ASP A 79 -17.51 -8.47 -15.81
N LEU A 80 -17.81 -8.29 -14.52
CA LEU A 80 -17.13 -8.93 -13.41
C LEU A 80 -17.97 -10.11 -12.89
N PRO A 81 -17.33 -11.14 -12.31
CA PRO A 81 -18.06 -12.20 -11.64
C PRO A 81 -18.97 -11.65 -10.52
N PRO A 82 -20.07 -12.35 -10.17
CA PRO A 82 -20.89 -11.99 -9.02
C PRO A 82 -20.06 -11.83 -7.74
N ASP A 83 -20.49 -10.92 -6.85
CA ASP A 83 -19.85 -10.66 -5.55
C ASP A 83 -18.35 -10.31 -5.62
N THR A 84 -17.88 -9.81 -6.78
CA THR A 84 -16.51 -9.33 -6.97
C THR A 84 -16.47 -7.82 -6.78
N GLU A 85 -16.21 -7.40 -5.54
CA GLU A 85 -16.09 -5.98 -5.19
C GLU A 85 -14.66 -5.53 -4.92
N ASN A 86 -13.68 -6.43 -5.00
CA ASN A 86 -12.28 -6.09 -4.86
C ASN A 86 -11.38 -7.02 -5.69
N THR A 87 -10.10 -6.69 -5.68
CA THR A 87 -9.06 -7.35 -6.46
C THR A 87 -8.58 -8.71 -5.91
N GLU A 88 -9.05 -9.16 -4.74
CA GLU A 88 -8.50 -10.35 -4.06
C GLU A 88 -8.68 -11.66 -4.84
N ASN A 89 -9.86 -11.88 -5.41
CA ASN A 89 -10.20 -13.10 -6.15
C ASN A 89 -10.41 -12.83 -7.64
N LEU A 90 -9.87 -11.72 -8.13
CA LEU A 90 -10.04 -11.29 -9.52
C LEU A 90 -8.84 -11.70 -10.36
N SER A 91 -9.10 -12.34 -11.50
CA SER A 91 -8.04 -12.67 -12.44
C SER A 91 -7.37 -11.41 -12.99
N LEU A 92 -6.07 -11.49 -13.28
CA LEU A 92 -5.27 -10.33 -13.71
C LEU A 92 -5.85 -9.59 -14.92
N ASN A 93 -6.51 -10.30 -15.84
CA ASN A 93 -7.13 -9.73 -17.05
C ASN A 93 -8.46 -8.99 -16.77
N LYS A 94 -9.11 -9.26 -15.64
CA LYS A 94 -10.36 -8.60 -15.23
C LYS A 94 -10.12 -7.41 -14.29
N MET A 95 -8.89 -7.22 -13.80
CA MET A 95 -8.55 -6.07 -12.94
C MET A 95 -8.95 -4.74 -13.58
N ILE A 96 -8.69 -4.55 -14.88
CA ILE A 96 -9.02 -3.30 -15.57
C ILE A 96 -10.54 -3.06 -15.66
N ASN A 97 -11.35 -4.11 -15.76
CA ASN A 97 -12.81 -4.00 -15.69
C ASN A 97 -13.25 -3.44 -14.33
N LEU A 98 -12.61 -3.87 -13.23
CA LEU A 98 -12.92 -3.34 -11.88
C LEU A 98 -12.52 -1.87 -11.73
N PHE A 99 -11.36 -1.47 -12.28
CA PHE A 99 -10.96 -0.07 -12.32
C PHE A 99 -12.01 0.78 -13.05
N HIS A 100 -12.41 0.40 -14.26
CA HIS A 100 -13.47 1.10 -15.00
C HIS A 100 -14.82 1.07 -14.27
N ALA A 101 -15.20 -0.07 -13.70
CA ALA A 101 -16.42 -0.23 -12.91
C ALA A 101 -16.45 0.74 -11.72
N SER A 102 -15.32 0.99 -11.08
CA SER A 102 -15.26 1.87 -9.91
C SER A 102 -15.65 3.33 -10.20
N VAL A 103 -15.65 3.76 -11.46
CA VAL A 103 -16.16 5.10 -11.85
C VAL A 103 -17.67 5.20 -11.62
N SER A 104 -18.41 4.07 -11.65
CA SER A 104 -19.84 4.04 -11.35
C SER A 104 -20.18 4.39 -9.90
N LEU A 105 -19.18 4.42 -9.01
CA LEU A 105 -19.33 4.85 -7.62
C LEU A 105 -19.47 6.37 -7.46
N LYS A 106 -19.28 7.16 -8.53
CA LYS A 106 -19.38 8.61 -8.50
C LYS A 106 -20.76 9.10 -8.05
N ASP A 107 -21.82 8.65 -8.71
CA ASP A 107 -23.19 9.08 -8.39
C ASP A 107 -23.67 8.55 -7.03
N PRO A 108 -23.43 7.26 -6.67
CA PRO A 108 -23.68 6.77 -5.31
C PRO A 108 -23.00 7.60 -4.22
N LEU A 109 -21.73 7.98 -4.42
CA LEU A 109 -21.01 8.82 -3.46
C LEU A 109 -21.64 10.21 -3.35
N LEU A 110 -22.02 10.83 -4.47
CA LEU A 110 -22.63 12.16 -4.45
C LEU A 110 -23.96 12.17 -3.69
N HIS A 111 -24.82 11.15 -3.88
CA HIS A 111 -26.07 11.02 -3.13
C HIS A 111 -25.81 10.88 -1.62
N VAL A 112 -24.90 9.97 -1.25
CA VAL A 112 -24.49 9.77 0.15
C VAL A 112 -23.93 11.05 0.77
N LEU A 113 -23.13 11.82 0.02
CA LEU A 113 -22.60 13.09 0.51
C LEU A 113 -23.71 14.12 0.74
N HIS A 114 -24.71 14.21 -0.14
CA HIS A 114 -25.86 15.08 0.10
C HIS A 114 -26.61 14.70 1.39
N ASP A 115 -26.88 13.41 1.60
CA ASP A 115 -27.53 12.95 2.83
C ASP A 115 -26.71 13.28 4.08
N ILE A 116 -25.39 13.08 4.04
CA ILE A 116 -24.48 13.41 5.15
C ILE A 116 -24.46 14.93 5.39
N ILE A 117 -24.41 15.73 4.33
CA ILE A 117 -24.38 17.20 4.43
C ILE A 117 -25.68 17.72 5.03
N ASP A 118 -26.81 17.15 4.65
CA ASP A 118 -28.12 17.52 5.20
C ASP A 118 -28.21 17.14 6.70
N GLN A 119 -27.64 16.01 7.10
CA GLN A 119 -27.59 15.57 8.50
C GLN A 119 -26.63 16.41 9.36
N GLU A 120 -25.44 16.70 8.84
CA GLU A 120 -24.38 17.43 9.57
C GLU A 120 -24.51 18.96 9.42
N GLY A 121 -25.40 19.44 8.55
CA GLY A 121 -25.68 20.85 8.28
C GLY A 121 -24.56 21.61 7.55
N ARG A 122 -23.55 20.90 7.02
CA ARG A 122 -22.35 21.50 6.42
C ARG A 122 -21.53 20.49 5.61
N PRO A 123 -20.67 20.93 4.66
CA PRO A 123 -19.77 20.05 3.91
C PRO A 123 -18.65 19.45 4.79
N PRO A 124 -18.07 18.30 4.34
CA PRO A 124 -16.90 17.70 4.98
C PRO A 124 -15.72 18.66 4.92
N LEU A 125 -14.83 18.56 5.90
CA LEU A 125 -13.59 19.33 5.94
C LEU A 125 -12.72 19.06 4.71
N CYS A 126 -12.61 17.78 4.37
CA CYS A 126 -12.06 17.31 3.10
C CYS A 126 -12.60 15.92 2.74
N ILE A 127 -12.46 15.59 1.45
CA ILE A 127 -12.57 14.24 0.92
C ILE A 127 -11.14 13.76 0.62
N ILE A 128 -10.74 12.67 1.25
CA ILE A 128 -9.47 11.98 0.99
C ILE A 128 -9.78 10.77 0.11
N SER A 129 -9.31 10.76 -1.13
CA SER A 129 -9.53 9.62 -2.03
C SER A 129 -8.23 8.99 -2.48
N ASP A 130 -8.32 7.72 -2.83
CA ASP A 130 -7.22 7.02 -3.48
C ASP A 130 -6.87 7.68 -4.83
N VAL A 131 -5.61 7.55 -5.26
CA VAL A 131 -5.13 8.05 -6.56
C VAL A 131 -5.90 7.43 -7.75
N PHE A 132 -6.50 6.25 -7.56
CA PHE A 132 -7.35 5.62 -8.57
C PHE A 132 -8.76 6.22 -8.68
N PHE A 133 -9.13 7.13 -7.78
CA PHE A 133 -10.42 7.82 -7.77
C PHE A 133 -10.28 9.31 -8.06
N GLY A 134 -9.54 9.66 -9.10
CA GLY A 134 -9.41 11.06 -9.53
C GLY A 134 -10.75 11.75 -9.79
N TRP A 135 -11.79 11.02 -10.20
CA TRP A 135 -13.16 11.53 -10.32
C TRP A 135 -13.73 12.10 -9.00
N ALA A 136 -13.21 11.73 -7.83
CA ALA A 136 -13.64 12.25 -6.53
C ALA A 136 -13.23 13.73 -6.32
N VAL A 137 -12.27 14.24 -7.10
CA VAL A 137 -11.92 15.66 -7.14
C VAL A 137 -13.12 16.49 -7.58
N ASP A 138 -13.81 16.04 -8.64
CA ASP A 138 -15.00 16.72 -9.16
C ASP A 138 -16.15 16.69 -8.15
N VAL A 139 -16.31 15.55 -7.45
CA VAL A 139 -17.33 15.37 -6.41
C VAL A 139 -17.06 16.29 -5.21
N ALA A 140 -15.81 16.39 -4.75
CA ALA A 140 -15.45 17.31 -3.67
C ALA A 140 -15.75 18.76 -4.05
N LYS A 141 -15.40 19.18 -5.27
CA LYS A 141 -15.69 20.52 -5.77
C LYS A 141 -17.20 20.80 -5.81
N SER A 142 -18.01 19.85 -6.28
CA SER A 142 -19.47 20.05 -6.40
C SER A 142 -20.18 20.22 -5.06
N VAL A 143 -19.63 19.66 -3.98
CA VAL A 143 -20.18 19.83 -2.61
C VAL A 143 -19.46 20.90 -1.80
N GLY A 144 -18.54 21.67 -2.42
CA GLY A 144 -17.78 22.72 -1.74
C GLY A 144 -16.77 22.22 -0.70
N ALA A 145 -16.27 20.99 -0.85
CA ALA A 145 -15.27 20.38 0.01
C ALA A 145 -13.86 20.44 -0.62
N MET A 146 -12.83 20.42 0.24
CA MET A 146 -11.47 20.23 -0.23
C MET A 146 -11.25 18.78 -0.67
N HIS A 147 -10.45 18.57 -1.71
CA HIS A 147 -9.98 17.24 -2.09
C HIS A 147 -8.50 17.04 -1.76
N ILE A 148 -8.17 15.86 -1.22
CA ILE A 148 -6.80 15.41 -0.93
C ILE A 148 -6.61 14.04 -1.58
N THR A 149 -5.58 13.89 -2.41
CA THR A 149 -5.22 12.57 -2.95
C THR A 149 -4.36 11.81 -1.95
N PHE A 150 -4.62 10.52 -1.77
CA PHE A 150 -3.77 9.63 -0.98
C PHE A 150 -3.21 8.51 -1.86
N SER A 151 -1.89 8.43 -1.95
CA SER A 151 -1.18 7.26 -2.46
C SER A 151 -0.73 6.38 -1.32
N THR A 152 -1.24 5.16 -1.27
CA THR A 152 -0.86 4.15 -0.28
C THR A 152 0.55 3.58 -0.50
N GLY A 153 1.20 3.96 -1.60
CA GLY A 153 2.60 3.69 -1.93
C GLY A 153 3.60 4.73 -1.40
N GLY A 154 4.88 4.45 -1.62
CA GLY A 154 6.00 5.34 -1.34
C GLY A 154 6.12 6.47 -2.37
N ALA A 155 6.91 7.49 -2.06
CA ALA A 155 7.07 8.67 -2.91
C ALA A 155 7.75 8.34 -4.24
N TYR A 156 8.82 7.54 -4.24
CA TYR A 156 9.55 7.17 -5.46
C TYR A 156 8.66 6.36 -6.41
N GLY A 157 7.99 5.34 -5.87
CA GLY A 157 7.06 4.49 -6.63
C GLY A 157 5.90 5.30 -7.19
N THR A 158 5.27 6.15 -6.37
CA THR A 158 4.17 7.03 -6.79
C THR A 158 4.61 7.99 -7.90
N MET A 159 5.74 8.69 -7.72
CA MET A 159 6.28 9.60 -8.71
C MET A 159 6.56 8.89 -10.05
N THR A 160 7.21 7.73 -9.99
CA THR A 160 7.51 6.93 -11.17
C THR A 160 6.23 6.49 -11.88
N TYR A 161 5.25 5.98 -11.13
CA TYR A 161 3.99 5.47 -11.66
C TYR A 161 3.14 6.57 -12.30
N VAL A 162 3.01 7.72 -11.62
CA VAL A 162 2.31 8.91 -12.13
C VAL A 162 2.94 9.40 -13.44
N SER A 163 4.26 9.59 -13.46
CA SER A 163 4.96 10.06 -14.66
C SER A 163 4.85 9.07 -15.83
N LEU A 164 4.97 7.77 -15.56
CA LEU A 164 4.87 6.75 -16.61
C LEU A 164 3.51 6.74 -17.30
N TRP A 165 2.42 6.75 -16.55
CA TRP A 165 1.07 6.71 -17.13
C TRP A 165 0.71 8.00 -17.89
N LEU A 166 1.14 9.16 -17.39
CA LEU A 166 0.86 10.44 -18.05
C LEU A 166 1.65 10.65 -19.34
N ASN A 167 2.87 10.11 -19.42
CA ASN A 167 3.80 10.45 -20.50
C ASN A 167 4.12 9.28 -21.45
N LEU A 168 3.92 8.03 -21.03
CA LEU A 168 4.25 6.81 -21.77
C LEU A 168 5.60 6.87 -22.52
N PRO A 169 6.72 7.28 -21.88
CA PRO A 169 7.97 7.62 -22.57
C PRO A 169 8.61 6.43 -23.30
N HIS A 170 8.30 5.20 -22.89
CA HIS A 170 8.73 3.97 -23.56
C HIS A 170 8.18 3.82 -24.99
N ARG A 171 7.19 4.63 -25.37
CA ARG A 171 6.64 4.72 -26.74
C ARG A 171 7.41 5.69 -27.63
N SER A 172 8.24 6.55 -27.05
CA SER A 172 9.03 7.55 -27.77
C SER A 172 10.41 7.04 -28.19
N THR A 173 10.70 5.75 -28.00
CA THR A 173 11.98 5.13 -28.31
C THR A 173 11.85 3.63 -28.53
N ASP A 174 12.68 3.08 -29.41
CA ASP A 174 12.85 1.64 -29.64
C ASP A 174 13.90 1.03 -28.70
N SER A 175 14.63 1.85 -27.94
CA SER A 175 15.59 1.40 -26.93
C SER A 175 14.90 0.68 -25.77
N ASP A 176 15.58 -0.32 -25.21
CA ASP A 176 15.17 -0.97 -23.97
C ASP A 176 15.28 -0.06 -22.75
N GLU A 177 16.11 0.98 -22.82
CA GLU A 177 16.20 2.02 -21.80
C GLU A 177 15.60 3.34 -22.27
N PHE A 178 14.92 4.02 -21.35
CA PHE A 178 14.29 5.32 -21.59
C PHE A 178 14.45 6.28 -20.40
N LYS A 179 14.34 7.58 -20.67
CA LYS A 179 14.25 8.64 -19.67
C LYS A 179 12.80 8.81 -19.22
N LEU A 180 12.58 9.19 -17.97
CA LEU A 180 11.24 9.41 -17.41
C LEU A 180 11.07 10.89 -17.04
N PRO A 181 10.01 11.59 -17.52
CA PRO A 181 9.77 12.97 -17.13
C PRO A 181 9.70 13.15 -15.61
N GLY A 182 10.33 14.22 -15.12
CA GLY A 182 10.44 14.51 -13.69
C GLY A 182 11.61 13.84 -12.98
N PHE A 183 12.33 12.90 -13.61
CA PHE A 183 13.61 12.38 -13.11
C PHE A 183 14.81 13.13 -13.71
N PRO A 184 15.97 13.16 -13.03
CA PRO A 184 17.19 13.74 -13.60
C PRO A 184 17.60 13.05 -14.90
N GLU A 185 18.27 13.80 -15.79
CA GLU A 185 18.66 13.31 -17.12
C GLU A 185 19.62 12.11 -17.11
N SER A 186 20.32 11.86 -16.01
CA SER A 186 21.20 10.70 -15.83
C SER A 186 20.44 9.42 -15.54
N TYR A 187 19.19 9.49 -15.07
CA TYR A 187 18.41 8.32 -14.69
C TYR A 187 17.86 7.58 -15.92
N ARG A 188 17.89 6.26 -15.85
CA ARG A 188 17.33 5.36 -16.87
C ARG A 188 16.39 4.35 -16.23
N PHE A 189 15.31 4.07 -16.94
CA PHE A 189 14.37 3.00 -16.67
C PHE A 189 14.42 2.01 -17.82
N HIS A 190 14.28 0.74 -17.51
CA HIS A 190 14.34 -0.34 -18.48
C HIS A 190 12.93 -0.87 -18.78
N ARG A 191 12.62 -1.23 -20.04
CA ARG A 191 11.31 -1.77 -20.46
C ARG A 191 10.89 -3.01 -19.66
N SER A 192 11.86 -3.80 -19.19
CA SER A 192 11.61 -4.96 -18.32
C SER A 192 11.06 -4.61 -16.93
N GLN A 193 11.17 -3.35 -16.50
CA GLN A 193 10.56 -2.86 -15.25
C GLN A 193 9.08 -2.51 -15.45
N LEU A 194 8.62 -2.35 -16.69
CA LEU A 194 7.21 -2.14 -16.99
C LEU A 194 6.48 -3.47 -16.89
N HIS A 195 5.39 -3.50 -16.11
CA HIS A 195 4.46 -4.63 -16.14
C HIS A 195 3.81 -4.76 -17.52
N GLN A 196 3.29 -5.94 -17.84
CA GLN A 196 2.86 -6.28 -19.21
C GLN A 196 1.86 -5.28 -19.82
N TYR A 197 0.91 -4.77 -19.03
CA TYR A 197 -0.10 -3.84 -19.53
C TYR A 197 0.47 -2.46 -19.81
N LEU A 198 1.30 -1.91 -18.93
CA LEU A 198 1.96 -0.63 -19.17
C LEU A 198 2.99 -0.72 -20.31
N ARG A 199 3.62 -1.88 -20.52
CA ARG A 199 4.57 -2.09 -21.62
C ARG A 199 3.92 -1.99 -23.00
N VAL A 200 2.64 -2.37 -23.12
CA VAL A 200 1.87 -2.30 -24.37
C VAL A 200 0.95 -1.09 -24.44
N ALA A 201 0.88 -0.29 -23.39
CA ALA A 201 0.01 0.88 -23.30
C ALA A 201 0.34 1.92 -24.38
N ASP A 202 -0.69 2.50 -24.99
CA ASP A 202 -0.54 3.40 -26.14
C ASP A 202 -1.32 4.72 -26.02
N GLY A 203 -1.97 4.96 -24.89
CA GLY A 203 -2.83 6.13 -24.68
C GLY A 203 -4.30 5.89 -25.01
N THR A 204 -4.62 4.83 -25.77
CA THR A 204 -5.97 4.49 -26.22
C THR A 204 -6.47 3.16 -25.66
N ASP A 205 -5.57 2.30 -25.16
CA ASP A 205 -5.92 1.06 -24.49
C ASP A 205 -6.75 1.27 -23.20
N MET A 206 -7.37 0.20 -22.72
CA MET A 206 -8.24 0.26 -21.53
C MET A 206 -7.53 0.77 -20.28
N TRP A 207 -6.24 0.46 -20.09
CA TRP A 207 -5.50 0.96 -18.93
C TRP A 207 -5.19 2.45 -19.08
N SER A 208 -4.72 2.89 -20.24
CA SER A 208 -4.44 4.31 -20.48
C SER A 208 -5.69 5.18 -20.31
N THR A 209 -6.80 4.76 -20.92
CA THR A 209 -8.09 5.49 -20.87
C THR A 209 -8.71 5.55 -19.47
N PHE A 210 -8.32 4.64 -18.56
CA PHE A 210 -8.65 4.76 -17.14
C PHE A 210 -7.63 5.62 -16.40
N MET A 211 -6.35 5.23 -16.44
CA MET A 211 -5.28 5.76 -15.59
C MET A 211 -5.01 7.25 -15.83
N GLN A 212 -4.94 7.68 -17.10
CA GLN A 212 -4.60 9.06 -17.43
C GLN A 212 -5.64 10.06 -16.90
N PRO A 213 -6.96 9.87 -17.12
CA PRO A 213 -7.97 10.75 -16.53
C PRO A 213 -7.98 10.75 -15.01
N GLN A 214 -7.76 9.61 -14.34
CA GLN A 214 -7.73 9.58 -12.87
C GLN A 214 -6.53 10.36 -12.33
N ILE A 215 -5.33 10.08 -12.83
CA ILE A 215 -4.11 10.75 -12.39
C ILE A 215 -4.19 12.25 -12.70
N SER A 216 -4.63 12.63 -13.90
CA SER A 216 -4.74 14.05 -14.29
C SER A 216 -5.66 14.83 -13.35
N ARG A 217 -6.81 14.26 -12.97
CA ARG A 217 -7.70 14.88 -11.99
C ARG A 217 -7.05 14.99 -10.62
N CYS A 218 -6.35 13.96 -10.15
CA CYS A 218 -5.62 14.00 -8.86
C CYS A 218 -4.57 15.12 -8.80
N LEU A 219 -4.03 15.59 -9.94
CA LEU A 219 -3.14 16.76 -9.96
C LEU A 219 -3.85 18.08 -9.61
N GLU A 220 -5.19 18.10 -9.61
CA GLU A 220 -6.00 19.25 -9.21
C GLU A 220 -6.39 19.22 -7.71
N SER A 221 -5.93 18.22 -6.95
CA SER A 221 -6.14 18.14 -5.51
C SER A 221 -5.46 19.30 -4.77
N SER A 222 -5.91 19.57 -3.53
CA SER A 222 -5.30 20.58 -2.67
C SER A 222 -3.99 20.14 -2.00
N GLY A 223 -3.65 18.86 -2.13
CA GLY A 223 -2.42 18.27 -1.62
C GLY A 223 -2.46 16.74 -1.69
N TRP A 224 -1.35 16.12 -1.30
CA TRP A 224 -1.11 14.70 -1.49
C TRP A 224 -0.59 14.04 -0.20
N LEU A 225 -1.18 12.93 0.20
CA LEU A 225 -0.70 12.09 1.30
C LEU A 225 0.13 10.93 0.72
N CYS A 226 1.27 10.63 1.34
CA CYS A 226 2.09 9.47 1.00
C CYS A 226 2.37 8.65 2.25
N ASN A 227 2.21 7.33 2.15
CA ASN A 227 2.46 6.40 3.25
C ASN A 227 3.98 6.15 3.43
N THR A 228 4.76 7.18 3.68
CA THR A 228 6.21 7.10 3.86
C THR A 228 6.68 8.04 4.96
N VAL A 229 7.98 8.08 5.24
CA VAL A 229 8.61 9.06 6.14
C VAL A 229 9.74 9.79 5.41
N GLU A 230 9.98 11.05 5.76
CA GLU A 230 10.95 11.92 5.09
C GLU A 230 12.34 11.28 4.97
N GLU A 231 12.76 10.59 6.03
CA GLU A 231 14.12 10.09 6.21
C GLU A 231 14.47 8.94 5.25
N ILE A 232 13.49 8.17 4.77
CA ILE A 232 13.74 6.94 3.99
C ILE A 232 13.59 7.15 2.48
N GLU A 233 12.89 8.19 2.04
CA GLU A 233 12.67 8.50 0.62
C GLU A 233 13.01 9.96 0.24
N PRO A 234 14.13 10.56 0.70
CA PRO A 234 14.42 11.97 0.46
C PRO A 234 14.48 12.31 -1.05
N PHE A 235 15.07 11.43 -1.85
CA PHE A 235 15.13 11.59 -3.31
C PHE A 235 13.73 11.48 -3.96
N GLY A 236 12.98 10.42 -3.64
CA GLY A 236 11.63 10.21 -4.19
C GLY A 236 10.68 11.36 -3.83
N LEU A 237 10.77 11.88 -2.61
CA LEU A 237 9.96 13.00 -2.13
C LEU A 237 10.30 14.32 -2.82
N ASP A 238 11.59 14.61 -3.02
CA ASP A 238 12.03 15.80 -3.77
C ASP A 238 11.47 15.78 -5.21
N LEU A 239 11.57 14.63 -5.89
CA LEU A 239 11.01 14.47 -7.23
C LEU A 239 9.49 14.62 -7.24
N LEU A 240 8.79 13.94 -6.32
CA LEU A 240 7.33 13.97 -6.26
C LEU A 240 6.82 15.40 -5.99
N ARG A 241 7.40 16.12 -5.04
CA ARG A 241 7.03 17.52 -4.72
C ARG A 241 7.24 18.43 -5.92
N LYS A 242 8.38 18.32 -6.61
CA LYS A 242 8.69 19.13 -7.81
C LYS A 242 7.74 18.83 -8.96
N TYR A 243 7.37 17.57 -9.14
CA TYR A 243 6.49 17.14 -10.22
C TYR A 243 5.03 17.54 -9.97
N LEU A 244 4.50 17.25 -8.79
CA LEU A 244 3.13 17.57 -8.43
C LEU A 244 2.90 19.08 -8.27
N ARG A 245 3.90 19.80 -7.74
CA ARG A 245 3.77 21.22 -7.31
C ARG A 245 2.63 21.44 -6.31
N LEU A 246 2.38 20.44 -5.48
CA LEU A 246 1.41 20.42 -4.40
C LEU A 246 2.10 20.13 -3.07
N PRO A 247 1.49 20.49 -1.91
CA PRO A 247 1.93 19.97 -0.63
C PRO A 247 1.89 18.43 -0.62
N VAL A 248 2.97 17.82 -0.13
CA VAL A 248 3.10 16.35 0.03
C VAL A 248 3.43 16.05 1.49
N TRP A 249 2.51 15.36 2.17
CA TRP A 249 2.66 14.96 3.57
C TRP A 249 3.02 13.48 3.68
N THR A 250 4.12 13.21 4.38
CA THR A 250 4.63 11.87 4.65
C THR A 250 4.03 11.34 5.95
N ILE A 251 2.96 10.56 5.84
CA ILE A 251 2.11 10.17 6.98
C ILE A 251 2.38 8.75 7.49
N GLY A 252 3.43 8.10 6.98
CA GLY A 252 3.71 6.71 7.24
C GLY A 252 4.56 6.47 8.50
N PRO A 253 4.89 5.19 8.77
CA PRO A 253 4.24 4.02 8.20
C PRO A 253 2.87 3.78 8.85
N LEU A 254 1.87 3.50 8.03
CA LEU A 254 0.51 3.14 8.48
C LEU A 254 0.42 1.67 8.89
N LEU A 255 1.20 1.28 9.91
CA LEU A 255 1.27 -0.07 10.46
C LEU A 255 0.62 -0.14 11.87
N PRO A 256 0.23 -1.34 12.34
CA PRO A 256 -0.24 -1.51 13.70
C PRO A 256 0.79 -1.02 14.73
N GLN A 257 0.34 -0.28 15.75
CA GLN A 257 1.22 0.27 16.80
C GLN A 257 2.03 -0.81 17.53
N ALA A 258 1.48 -2.02 17.70
CA ALA A 258 2.19 -3.15 18.27
C ALA A 258 3.44 -3.56 17.47
N ALA A 259 3.42 -3.39 16.14
CA ALA A 259 4.57 -3.65 15.28
C ALA A 259 5.68 -2.58 15.40
N LEU A 260 5.32 -1.38 15.85
CA LEU A 260 6.22 -0.22 15.89
C LEU A 260 6.87 -0.01 17.27
N LYS A 261 6.28 -0.59 18.33
CA LYS A 261 6.82 -0.56 19.69
C LYS A 261 7.88 -1.64 19.90
N LYS A 262 8.85 -1.41 20.81
CA LYS A 262 9.81 -2.45 21.20
C LYS A 262 9.02 -3.62 21.84
N PRO A 263 9.35 -4.88 21.54
CA PRO A 263 8.74 -6.01 22.24
C PRO A 263 9.07 -5.88 23.73
N SER A 264 8.08 -5.57 24.56
CA SER A 264 8.20 -5.77 26.00
C SER A 264 8.27 -7.28 26.24
N SER A 265 9.24 -7.70 27.03
CA SER A 265 9.61 -9.09 27.32
C SER A 265 8.58 -9.82 28.18
N SER A 266 7.32 -9.88 27.76
CA SER A 266 6.27 -10.75 28.30
C SER A 266 4.94 -10.42 27.62
N HIS A 267 4.59 -11.19 26.59
CA HIS A 267 3.27 -11.73 26.27
C HIS A 267 3.14 -12.00 24.77
N SER A 268 2.79 -13.24 24.45
CA SER A 268 2.64 -13.83 23.12
C SER A 268 1.35 -13.39 22.42
N SER A 269 1.00 -12.11 22.46
CA SER A 269 -0.11 -11.62 21.64
C SER A 269 0.38 -11.38 20.22
N SER A 270 -0.25 -12.04 19.26
CA SER A 270 -0.01 -11.86 17.82
C SER A 270 -0.12 -10.38 17.45
N ILE A 271 0.94 -9.82 16.85
CA ILE A 271 0.96 -8.47 16.26
C ILE A 271 -0.06 -8.40 15.12
N SER A 272 -0.24 -9.50 14.40
CA SER A 272 -1.30 -9.62 13.43
C SER A 272 -2.63 -9.96 14.11
N GLY A 273 -3.58 -9.01 14.06
CA GLY A 273 -5.00 -9.36 14.13
C GLY A 273 -5.33 -10.29 12.96
N GLN A 274 -6.19 -11.29 13.18
CA GLN A 274 -6.62 -12.19 12.11
C GLN A 274 -7.06 -11.36 10.91
N HIS A 275 -6.40 -11.51 9.75
CA HIS A 275 -6.92 -10.90 8.53
C HIS A 275 -8.31 -11.47 8.30
N ALA A 276 -9.31 -10.60 8.44
CA ALA A 276 -10.71 -10.95 8.48
C ALA A 276 -11.11 -11.82 7.28
N GLY A 277 -11.25 -13.14 7.49
CA GLY A 277 -11.76 -14.08 6.49
C GLY A 277 -10.76 -15.08 5.90
N LYS A 278 -9.44 -15.00 6.19
CA LYS A 278 -8.47 -16.00 5.73
C LYS A 278 -8.07 -16.95 6.85
N LYS A 279 -8.38 -18.23 6.69
CA LYS A 279 -7.85 -19.30 7.57
C LYS A 279 -6.46 -19.68 7.08
N SER A 280 -5.46 -19.49 7.92
CA SER A 280 -4.12 -20.03 7.69
C SER A 280 -4.17 -21.56 7.63
N GLY A 281 -3.41 -22.17 6.71
CA GLY A 281 -3.18 -23.62 6.75
C GLY A 281 -2.34 -24.08 7.96
N VAL A 282 -1.62 -23.15 8.60
CA VAL A 282 -0.81 -23.39 9.80
C VAL A 282 -1.19 -22.35 10.86
N PRO A 283 -1.65 -22.74 12.06
CA PRO A 283 -1.92 -21.79 13.14
C PRO A 283 -0.73 -20.83 13.36
N PRO A 284 -0.97 -19.51 13.54
CA PRO A 284 0.10 -18.53 13.75
C PRO A 284 1.11 -18.95 14.81
N GLU A 285 0.64 -19.58 15.89
CA GLU A 285 1.44 -20.06 17.02
C GLU A 285 2.48 -21.08 16.55
N LYS A 286 2.09 -22.03 15.68
CA LYS A 286 3.01 -23.03 15.14
C LYS A 286 4.07 -22.45 14.21
N CYS A 287 3.75 -21.36 13.50
CA CYS A 287 4.75 -20.66 12.69
C CYS A 287 5.82 -20.02 13.57
N LEU A 288 5.41 -19.39 14.69
CA LEU A 288 6.32 -18.77 15.64
C LEU A 288 7.15 -19.81 16.41
N GLU A 289 6.52 -20.90 16.87
CA GLU A 289 7.24 -22.02 17.49
C GLU A 289 8.32 -22.59 16.57
N TRP A 290 8.07 -22.70 15.26
CA TRP A 290 9.08 -23.15 14.30
C TRP A 290 10.23 -22.15 14.16
N LEU A 291 9.95 -20.85 14.22
CA LEU A 291 10.97 -19.78 14.17
C LEU A 291 11.84 -19.74 15.42
N ASP A 292 11.27 -20.04 16.60
CA ASP A 292 11.99 -20.09 17.88
C ASP A 292 13.10 -21.17 17.88
N LEU A 293 12.96 -22.20 17.05
CA LEU A 293 13.97 -23.26 16.87
C LEU A 293 15.15 -22.83 15.98
N LYS A 294 15.16 -21.61 15.45
CA LYS A 294 16.15 -21.11 14.49
C LYS A 294 17.09 -20.10 15.14
N SER A 295 18.32 -20.03 14.63
CA SER A 295 19.27 -18.99 15.04
C SER A 295 18.83 -17.62 14.49
N ALA A 296 19.34 -16.55 15.12
CA ALA A 296 19.09 -15.20 14.66
C ALA A 296 19.50 -15.01 13.18
N ASP A 297 18.74 -14.18 12.44
CA ASP A 297 19.00 -13.83 11.04
C ASP A 297 19.20 -15.01 10.06
N SER A 298 18.66 -16.20 10.38
CA SER A 298 18.93 -17.44 9.64
C SER A 298 17.79 -17.92 8.73
N VAL A 299 16.62 -17.28 8.81
CA VAL A 299 15.41 -17.66 8.08
C VAL A 299 15.09 -16.65 6.98
N LEU A 300 14.89 -17.15 5.77
CA LEU A 300 14.31 -16.40 4.66
C LEU A 300 12.77 -16.50 4.71
N TYR A 301 12.09 -15.38 4.84
CA TYR A 301 10.64 -15.32 4.64
C TYR A 301 10.31 -15.09 3.16
N ILE A 302 9.30 -15.79 2.62
CA ILE A 302 8.92 -15.72 1.21
C ILE A 302 7.41 -15.52 1.09
N SER A 303 7.00 -14.38 0.53
CA SER A 303 5.59 -14.03 0.32
C SER A 303 5.41 -13.02 -0.82
N PHE A 304 4.51 -13.35 -1.75
CA PHE A 304 4.17 -12.49 -2.89
C PHE A 304 2.91 -11.63 -2.64
N GLY A 305 2.55 -11.45 -1.36
CA GLY A 305 1.39 -10.69 -0.95
C GLY A 305 0.07 -11.47 -1.06
N SER A 306 -1.03 -10.74 -1.00
CA SER A 306 -2.38 -11.32 -0.98
C SER A 306 -2.95 -11.65 -2.36
N GLN A 307 -2.37 -11.09 -3.43
CA GLN A 307 -2.95 -11.07 -4.78
C GLN A 307 -2.09 -11.72 -5.86
N ASN A 308 -0.78 -11.88 -5.62
CA ASN A 308 0.11 -12.43 -6.63
C ASN A 308 0.44 -13.90 -6.37
N THR A 309 0.73 -14.62 -7.45
CA THR A 309 1.31 -15.96 -7.43
C THR A 309 2.29 -16.09 -8.61
N ILE A 310 3.21 -17.03 -8.51
CA ILE A 310 4.25 -17.28 -9.51
C ILE A 310 3.84 -18.44 -10.44
N GLY A 311 4.47 -18.54 -11.61
CA GLY A 311 4.21 -19.65 -12.55
C GLY A 311 4.74 -20.99 -12.01
N ALA A 312 4.19 -22.11 -12.51
CA ALA A 312 4.59 -23.45 -12.06
C ALA A 312 6.09 -23.73 -12.26
N SER A 313 6.68 -23.29 -13.38
CA SER A 313 8.12 -23.39 -13.62
C SER A 313 8.93 -22.55 -12.63
N GLN A 314 8.45 -21.35 -12.29
CA GLN A 314 9.06 -20.48 -11.30
C GLN A 314 9.00 -21.10 -9.89
N MET A 315 7.88 -21.76 -9.52
CA MET A 315 7.77 -22.49 -8.26
C MET A 315 8.80 -23.63 -8.17
N MET A 316 8.92 -24.42 -9.23
CA MET A 316 9.88 -25.51 -9.34
C MET A 316 11.32 -25.03 -9.15
N GLU A 317 11.71 -23.96 -9.85
CA GLU A 317 13.08 -23.43 -9.78
C GLU A 317 13.36 -22.70 -8.46
N LEU A 318 12.37 -22.02 -7.88
CA LEU A 318 12.45 -21.47 -6.53
C LEU A 318 12.71 -22.58 -5.50
N ALA A 319 11.94 -23.68 -5.55
CA ALA A 319 12.09 -24.81 -4.65
C ALA A 319 13.49 -25.46 -4.75
N LYS A 320 14.00 -25.68 -5.97
CA LYS A 320 15.36 -26.20 -6.20
C LYS A 320 16.42 -25.29 -5.59
N GLY A 321 16.36 -23.98 -5.88
CA GLY A 321 17.34 -23.03 -5.35
C GLY A 321 17.31 -22.91 -3.82
N LEU A 322 16.12 -22.99 -3.21
CA LEU A 322 15.99 -23.03 -1.76
C LEU A 322 16.64 -24.29 -1.17
N GLU A 323 16.39 -25.47 -1.77
CA GLU A 323 16.98 -26.73 -1.35
C GLU A 323 18.52 -26.69 -1.38
N ASP A 324 19.07 -26.16 -2.50
CA ASP A 324 20.50 -26.09 -2.77
C ASP A 324 21.24 -25.00 -1.96
N SER A 325 20.55 -23.94 -1.54
CA SER A 325 21.12 -22.88 -0.69
C SER A 325 21.33 -23.31 0.76
N ALA A 326 20.64 -24.38 1.17
CA ALA A 326 20.59 -24.89 2.54
C ALA A 326 20.18 -23.87 3.63
N LYS A 327 19.65 -22.71 3.26
CA LYS A 327 19.10 -21.73 4.20
C LYS A 327 17.72 -22.18 4.69
N SER A 328 17.41 -21.83 5.94
CA SER A 328 16.06 -22.08 6.46
C SER A 328 15.07 -21.10 5.84
N PHE A 329 13.83 -21.52 5.58
CA PHE A 329 12.83 -20.64 4.97
C PHE A 329 11.41 -20.91 5.44
N ILE A 330 10.59 -19.86 5.41
CA ILE A 330 9.14 -19.94 5.47
C ILE A 330 8.60 -19.46 4.13
N TRP A 331 7.80 -20.27 3.45
CA TRP A 331 7.21 -19.90 2.17
C TRP A 331 5.69 -19.94 2.24
N VAL A 332 5.06 -18.77 2.07
CA VAL A 332 3.63 -18.66 1.83
C VAL A 332 3.32 -19.13 0.41
N ILE A 333 2.87 -20.36 0.29
CA ILE A 333 2.66 -21.03 -1.00
C ILE A 333 1.20 -20.91 -1.45
N ARG A 334 1.02 -20.69 -2.75
CA ARG A 334 -0.28 -20.60 -3.45
C ARG A 334 -0.19 -21.39 -4.76
N PRO A 335 -1.33 -21.87 -5.31
CA PRO A 335 -1.37 -22.44 -6.65
C PRO A 335 -0.78 -21.49 -7.70
N PRO A 336 -0.13 -22.01 -8.75
CA PRO A 336 0.56 -21.20 -9.73
C PRO A 336 -0.40 -20.38 -10.60
N LEU A 337 0.17 -19.41 -11.32
CA LEU A 337 -0.59 -18.58 -12.25
C LEU A 337 -1.39 -19.43 -13.25
N GLY A 338 -2.68 -19.08 -13.42
CA GLY A 338 -3.61 -19.82 -14.28
C GLY A 338 -4.48 -20.83 -13.54
N PHE A 339 -4.26 -21.03 -12.24
CA PHE A 339 -5.09 -21.87 -11.37
C PHE A 339 -5.85 -21.03 -10.34
N ASP A 340 -6.86 -21.63 -9.70
CA ASP A 340 -7.55 -20.99 -8.57
C ASP A 340 -6.55 -20.72 -7.44
N ILE A 341 -6.38 -19.45 -7.07
CA ILE A 341 -5.43 -18.98 -6.04
C ILE A 341 -5.75 -19.54 -4.64
N ASN A 342 -6.99 -20.00 -4.42
CA ASN A 342 -7.44 -20.63 -3.19
C ASN A 342 -7.56 -22.15 -3.29
N GLY A 343 -7.15 -22.73 -4.43
CA GLY A 343 -7.16 -24.17 -4.68
C GLY A 343 -6.04 -24.93 -3.94
N GLU A 344 -6.04 -26.25 -4.10
CA GLU A 344 -5.03 -27.13 -3.49
C GLU A 344 -3.68 -27.07 -4.21
N ILE A 345 -2.59 -27.15 -3.43
CA ILE A 345 -1.23 -27.33 -3.96
C ILE A 345 -1.06 -28.75 -4.46
N ARG A 346 -0.64 -28.88 -5.72
CA ARG A 346 -0.35 -30.17 -6.35
C ARG A 346 1.14 -30.49 -6.32
N ALA A 347 1.46 -31.77 -6.18
CA ALA A 347 2.83 -32.24 -6.05
C ALA A 347 3.69 -31.94 -7.29
N GLU A 348 3.12 -31.90 -8.50
CA GLU A 348 3.86 -31.65 -9.73
C GLU A 348 4.46 -30.24 -9.85
N TRP A 349 4.05 -29.30 -8.99
CA TRP A 349 4.57 -27.93 -8.99
C TRP A 349 5.87 -27.76 -8.19
N LEU A 350 6.28 -28.81 -7.49
CA LEU A 350 7.48 -28.86 -6.65
C LEU A 350 8.36 -30.05 -7.06
N PRO A 351 9.66 -30.03 -6.75
CA PRO A 351 10.52 -31.19 -6.93
C PRO A 351 9.94 -32.41 -6.19
N GLU A 352 10.04 -33.59 -6.79
CA GLU A 352 9.58 -34.84 -6.18
C GLU A 352 10.18 -35.00 -4.77
N GLY A 353 9.34 -35.27 -3.77
CA GLY A 353 9.74 -35.44 -2.36
C GLY A 353 10.20 -34.17 -1.62
N PHE A 354 9.96 -32.98 -2.19
CA PHE A 354 10.44 -31.71 -1.62
C PHE A 354 9.87 -31.45 -0.22
N GLU A 355 8.55 -31.58 -0.04
CA GLU A 355 7.89 -31.31 1.25
C GLU A 355 8.40 -32.25 2.37
N GLU A 356 8.60 -33.52 2.05
CA GLU A 356 9.14 -34.52 2.97
C GLU A 356 10.57 -34.17 3.38
N ARG A 357 11.44 -33.85 2.41
CA ARG A 357 12.84 -33.50 2.68
C ARG A 357 12.94 -32.27 3.56
N ILE A 358 12.22 -31.18 3.27
CA ILE A 358 12.31 -29.94 4.04
C ILE A 358 11.76 -30.08 5.47
N ARG A 359 10.81 -31.01 5.67
CA ARG A 359 10.26 -31.37 6.99
C ARG A 359 11.27 -32.18 7.79
N GLU A 360 11.90 -33.19 7.18
CA GLU A 360 12.85 -34.10 7.86
C GLU A 360 14.13 -33.39 8.29
N ASN A 361 14.70 -32.55 7.42
CA ASN A 361 15.87 -31.73 7.75
C ASN A 361 15.49 -30.46 8.54
N LYS A 362 14.20 -30.24 8.82
CA LYS A 362 13.63 -29.08 9.51
C LYS A 362 14.01 -27.74 8.87
N ARG A 363 14.35 -27.67 7.58
CA ARG A 363 14.82 -26.40 6.95
C ARG A 363 13.70 -25.53 6.41
N GLY A 364 12.56 -26.11 6.03
CA GLY A 364 11.46 -25.36 5.41
C GLY A 364 10.13 -25.51 6.14
N LEU A 365 9.32 -24.45 6.07
CA LEU A 365 7.91 -24.47 6.46
C LEU A 365 7.07 -23.88 5.32
N LEU A 366 6.16 -24.68 4.76
CA LEU A 366 5.18 -24.19 3.78
C LEU A 366 3.90 -23.76 4.50
N VAL A 367 3.49 -22.52 4.29
CA VAL A 367 2.27 -21.95 4.88
C VAL A 367 1.27 -21.71 3.76
N ARG A 368 0.07 -22.28 3.87
CA ARG A 368 -0.99 -22.14 2.86
C ARG A 368 -1.88 -20.94 3.17
N ASN A 369 -2.33 -20.25 2.11
CA ASN A 369 -3.28 -19.13 2.10
C ASN A 369 -2.82 -17.83 2.75
N TRP A 370 -2.42 -17.85 4.01
CA TRP A 370 -2.08 -16.66 4.80
C TRP A 370 -1.07 -17.01 5.88
N ALA A 371 -0.15 -16.10 6.16
CA ALA A 371 0.81 -16.21 7.24
C ALA A 371 0.78 -14.93 8.10
N PRO A 372 1.14 -15.01 9.40
CA PRO A 372 1.27 -13.85 10.26
C PRO A 372 2.52 -13.04 9.88
N GLN A 373 2.46 -12.35 8.74
CA GLN A 373 3.62 -11.73 8.08
C GLN A 373 4.36 -10.76 9.00
N LEU A 374 3.64 -9.88 9.70
CA LEU A 374 4.22 -8.95 10.66
C LEU A 374 4.95 -9.67 11.80
N ASP A 375 4.37 -10.75 12.35
CA ASP A 375 5.00 -11.52 13.42
C ASP A 375 6.26 -12.26 12.93
N ILE A 376 6.22 -12.82 11.72
CA ILE A 376 7.39 -13.46 11.09
C ILE A 376 8.49 -12.43 10.88
N LEU A 377 8.17 -11.25 10.34
CA LEU A 377 9.16 -10.19 10.09
C LEU A 377 9.73 -9.61 11.39
N ALA A 378 8.93 -9.54 12.46
CA ALA A 378 9.38 -9.07 13.78
C ALA A 378 10.22 -10.11 14.53
N HIS A 379 10.19 -11.38 14.11
CA HIS A 379 10.90 -12.45 14.79
C HIS A 379 12.43 -12.37 14.57
N LYS A 380 13.21 -12.51 15.65
CA LYS A 380 14.68 -12.43 15.64
C LYS A 380 15.39 -13.36 14.65
N SER A 381 14.75 -14.47 14.28
CA SER A 381 15.31 -15.48 13.38
C SER A 381 15.19 -15.10 11.90
N THR A 382 14.34 -14.14 11.56
CA THR A 382 14.11 -13.72 10.17
C THR A 382 15.26 -12.83 9.70
N GLY A 383 16.03 -13.32 8.74
CA GLY A 383 17.23 -12.63 8.22
C GLY A 383 17.00 -11.86 6.93
N ALA A 384 16.00 -12.23 6.13
CA ALA A 384 15.63 -11.55 4.90
C ALA A 384 14.19 -11.88 4.46
N PHE A 385 13.66 -11.05 3.55
CA PHE A 385 12.33 -11.23 2.98
C PHE A 385 12.37 -11.24 1.44
N LEU A 386 12.10 -12.39 0.82
CA LEU A 386 11.78 -12.47 -0.60
C LEU A 386 10.34 -12.01 -0.82
N SER A 387 10.19 -10.91 -1.54
CA SER A 387 8.93 -10.21 -1.66
C SER A 387 8.68 -9.70 -3.08
N HIS A 388 7.39 -9.57 -3.41
CA HIS A 388 6.91 -8.84 -4.56
C HIS A 388 7.15 -7.32 -4.50
N CYS A 389 7.75 -6.77 -3.43
CA CYS A 389 8.06 -5.34 -3.29
C CYS A 389 6.82 -4.41 -3.34
N GLY A 390 5.65 -4.90 -2.95
CA GLY A 390 4.51 -4.03 -2.66
C GLY A 390 4.80 -3.13 -1.46
N TRP A 391 4.39 -1.88 -1.52
CA TRP A 391 4.83 -0.87 -0.55
C TRP A 391 4.50 -1.19 0.91
N ASN A 392 3.30 -1.74 1.18
CA ASN A 392 2.95 -2.19 2.54
C ASN A 392 3.95 -3.23 3.07
N SER A 393 4.31 -4.23 2.25
CA SER A 393 5.30 -5.25 2.62
C SER A 393 6.71 -4.68 2.81
N ILE A 394 7.06 -3.62 2.08
CA ILE A 394 8.32 -2.89 2.28
C ILE A 394 8.33 -2.20 3.64
N LEU A 395 7.27 -1.45 3.98
CA LEU A 395 7.18 -0.79 5.28
C LEU A 395 7.20 -1.80 6.43
N GLU A 396 6.48 -2.91 6.31
CA GLU A 396 6.50 -4.00 7.29
C GLU A 396 7.93 -4.53 7.47
N SER A 397 8.64 -4.85 6.38
CA SER A 397 10.02 -5.35 6.42
C SER A 397 10.99 -4.36 7.05
N LEU A 398 10.99 -3.12 6.57
CA LEU A 398 11.94 -2.10 6.98
C LEU A 398 11.65 -1.59 8.40
N SER A 399 10.39 -1.58 8.84
CA SER A 399 10.04 -1.27 10.24
C SER A 399 10.55 -2.33 11.23
N GLN A 400 10.79 -3.56 10.76
CA GLN A 400 11.43 -4.63 11.55
C GLN A 400 12.94 -4.74 11.31
N GLY A 401 13.48 -4.01 10.33
CA GLY A 401 14.90 -4.01 10.01
C GLY A 401 15.34 -5.24 9.22
N VAL A 402 14.44 -5.78 8.39
CA VAL A 402 14.69 -6.95 7.55
C VAL A 402 14.96 -6.51 6.10
N PRO A 403 16.11 -6.86 5.51
CA PRO A 403 16.42 -6.57 4.11
C PRO A 403 15.66 -7.51 3.15
N MET A 404 15.65 -7.18 1.86
CA MET A 404 14.74 -7.82 0.91
C MET A 404 15.42 -8.47 -0.30
N ILE A 405 14.84 -9.56 -0.79
CA ILE A 405 15.08 -10.07 -2.15
C ILE A 405 13.89 -9.63 -3.00
N GLY A 406 14.15 -8.83 -4.04
CA GLY A 406 13.10 -8.26 -4.87
C GLY A 406 12.64 -9.20 -5.99
N TRP A 407 11.34 -9.43 -6.07
CA TRP A 407 10.68 -10.09 -7.21
C TRP A 407 9.41 -9.33 -7.58
N PRO A 408 9.51 -8.09 -8.07
CA PRO A 408 8.36 -7.27 -8.42
C PRO A 408 7.51 -7.92 -9.51
N MET A 409 6.18 -7.82 -9.40
CA MET A 409 5.24 -8.54 -10.27
C MET A 409 4.26 -7.62 -11.01
N ALA A 410 3.79 -6.55 -10.37
CA ALA A 410 2.75 -5.65 -10.89
C ALA A 410 2.85 -4.23 -10.31
N ALA A 411 1.97 -3.33 -10.78
CA ALA A 411 1.82 -1.96 -10.28
C ALA A 411 3.16 -1.20 -10.24
N GLU A 412 3.48 -0.55 -9.12
CA GLU A 412 4.69 0.25 -8.90
C GLU A 412 5.88 -0.57 -8.34
N GLN A 413 5.70 -1.88 -8.13
CA GLN A 413 6.63 -2.74 -7.41
C GLN A 413 8.04 -2.76 -8.01
N ALA A 414 8.16 -2.72 -9.34
CA ALA A 414 9.46 -2.73 -10.01
C ALA A 414 10.25 -1.44 -9.74
N TYR A 415 9.56 -0.33 -9.52
CA TYR A 415 10.19 0.96 -9.19
C TYR A 415 10.55 1.00 -7.71
N ASN A 416 9.73 0.40 -6.84
CA ASN A 416 10.10 0.17 -5.45
C ASN A 416 11.36 -0.70 -5.34
N SER A 417 11.43 -1.80 -6.11
CA SER A 417 12.61 -2.68 -6.21
C SER A 417 13.86 -1.92 -6.68
N LYS A 418 13.71 -1.09 -7.72
CA LYS A 418 14.78 -0.20 -8.22
C LYS A 418 15.31 0.70 -7.11
N MET A 419 14.43 1.42 -6.41
CA MET A 419 14.81 2.30 -5.31
C MET A 419 15.52 1.55 -4.17
N LEU A 420 14.95 0.43 -3.72
CA LEU A 420 15.55 -0.38 -2.64
C LEU A 420 16.95 -0.89 -3.02
N THR A 421 17.16 -1.20 -4.30
CA THR A 421 18.44 -1.73 -4.80
C THR A 421 19.47 -0.62 -5.02
N GLU A 422 19.09 0.41 -5.78
CA GLU A 422 20.03 1.43 -6.28
C GLU A 422 20.23 2.58 -5.30
N GLU A 423 19.16 3.04 -4.64
CA GLU A 423 19.22 4.22 -3.76
C GLU A 423 19.51 3.84 -2.31
N MET A 424 18.90 2.76 -1.82
CA MET A 424 19.01 2.36 -0.40
C MET A 424 20.05 1.26 -0.16
N GLY A 425 20.31 0.40 -1.15
CA GLY A 425 21.15 -0.78 -1.01
C GLY A 425 20.60 -1.78 0.02
N LEU A 426 19.27 -1.90 0.10
CA LEU A 426 18.52 -2.79 1.01
C LEU A 426 17.90 -3.99 0.29
N SER A 427 18.02 -4.05 -1.04
CA SER A 427 17.54 -5.18 -1.81
C SER A 427 18.55 -5.71 -2.84
N VAL A 428 18.41 -6.99 -3.14
CA VAL A 428 18.94 -7.61 -4.35
C VAL A 428 17.74 -8.12 -5.15
N GLU A 429 17.58 -7.64 -6.37
CA GLU A 429 16.53 -8.14 -7.24
C GLU A 429 16.90 -9.50 -7.81
N LEU A 430 16.00 -10.47 -7.62
CA LEU A 430 16.11 -11.82 -8.16
C LEU A 430 15.59 -11.89 -9.60
N THR A 431 14.41 -11.31 -9.86
CA THR A 431 13.77 -11.33 -11.18
C THR A 431 12.60 -10.35 -11.24
N ARG A 432 11.92 -10.22 -12.39
CA ARG A 432 10.78 -9.31 -12.59
C ARG A 432 9.63 -9.95 -13.36
N GLY A 433 8.41 -9.78 -12.87
CA GLY A 433 7.17 -10.15 -13.56
C GLY A 433 6.86 -11.64 -13.55
N HIS A 434 5.71 -11.98 -14.14
CA HIS A 434 5.22 -13.36 -14.27
C HIS A 434 5.83 -14.11 -15.46
N GLN A 435 6.41 -13.38 -16.42
CA GLN A 435 6.97 -13.91 -17.66
C GLN A 435 8.48 -14.18 -17.57
N SER A 436 9.12 -13.86 -16.44
CA SER A 436 10.54 -14.10 -16.30
C SER A 436 10.86 -15.58 -16.16
N VAL A 437 11.94 -15.99 -16.80
CA VAL A 437 12.55 -17.30 -16.58
C VAL A 437 13.57 -17.14 -15.45
N ILE A 438 13.50 -18.01 -14.46
CA ILE A 438 14.48 -18.10 -13.38
C ILE A 438 15.05 -19.52 -13.36
N GLU A 439 16.25 -19.66 -12.82
CA GLU A 439 16.91 -20.94 -12.63
C GLU A 439 17.25 -21.12 -11.15
N GLY A 440 17.18 -22.34 -10.64
CA GLY A 440 17.48 -22.66 -9.25
C GLY A 440 18.88 -22.21 -8.82
N LYS A 441 19.85 -22.23 -9.74
CA LYS A 441 21.22 -21.74 -9.48
C LYS A 441 21.25 -20.23 -9.16
N GLU A 442 20.40 -19.46 -9.81
CA GLU A 442 20.31 -18.01 -9.59
C GLU A 442 19.57 -17.70 -8.29
N VAL A 443 18.49 -18.43 -8.02
CA VAL A 443 17.78 -18.39 -6.73
C VAL A 443 18.76 -18.68 -5.59
N LYS A 444 19.52 -19.79 -5.68
CA LYS A 444 20.55 -20.14 -4.71
C LYS A 444 21.53 -18.99 -4.49
N ARG A 445 22.12 -18.48 -5.57
CA ARG A 445 23.13 -17.41 -5.52
C ARG A 445 22.62 -16.16 -4.81
N VAL A 446 21.40 -15.71 -5.14
CA VAL A 446 20.81 -14.52 -4.52
C VAL A 446 20.45 -14.76 -3.06
N VAL A 447 19.88 -15.92 -2.74
CA VAL A 447 19.58 -16.30 -1.35
C VAL A 447 20.85 -16.36 -0.50
N GLU A 448 21.91 -17.00 -0.98
CA GLU A 448 23.19 -17.07 -0.29
C GLU A 448 23.82 -15.69 -0.09
N LEU A 449 23.75 -14.82 -1.11
CA LEU A 449 24.30 -13.46 -1.06
C LEU A 449 23.60 -12.58 0.00
N VAL A 450 22.28 -12.63 0.08
CA VAL A 450 21.49 -11.83 1.04
C VAL A 450 21.49 -12.44 2.45
N MET A 451 21.56 -13.77 2.54
CA MET A 451 21.67 -14.49 3.82
C MET A 451 23.12 -14.70 4.28
N ASP A 452 24.08 -14.01 3.67
CA ASP A 452 25.48 -14.04 4.08
C ASP A 452 25.67 -13.30 5.42
N GLU A 453 26.46 -13.89 6.31
CA GLU A 453 26.74 -13.39 7.65
C GLU A 453 27.91 -12.42 7.70
N LYS A 454 28.77 -12.41 6.67
CA LYS A 454 30.06 -11.68 6.71
C LYS A 454 30.22 -10.60 5.65
N GLY A 455 29.48 -10.67 4.54
CA GLY A 455 29.55 -9.73 3.43
C GLY A 455 28.23 -9.00 3.20
N LYS A 456 27.75 -9.00 1.96
CA LYS A 456 26.64 -8.15 1.50
C LYS A 456 25.38 -8.29 2.35
N GLY A 457 25.01 -9.51 2.73
CA GLY A 457 23.86 -9.75 3.59
C GLY A 457 23.94 -9.05 4.95
N LYS A 458 25.13 -9.08 5.60
CA LYS A 458 25.37 -8.38 6.86
C LYS A 458 25.24 -6.87 6.72
N ASP A 459 25.81 -6.31 5.65
CA ASP A 459 25.74 -4.88 5.38
C ASP A 459 24.29 -4.44 5.11
N MET A 460 23.53 -5.24 4.38
CA MET A 460 22.10 -5.02 4.14
C MET A 460 21.30 -5.05 5.45
N ARG A 461 21.52 -6.02 6.34
CA ARG A 461 20.87 -6.08 7.66
C ARG A 461 21.24 -4.87 8.54
N LYS A 462 22.50 -4.43 8.51
CA LYS A 462 22.94 -3.22 9.23
C LYS A 462 22.17 -1.98 8.74
N LYS A 463 22.13 -1.77 7.42
CA LYS A 463 21.36 -0.65 6.82
C LYS A 463 19.87 -0.76 7.11
N ALA A 464 19.28 -1.95 7.06
CA ALA A 464 17.88 -2.16 7.38
C ALA A 464 17.59 -1.80 8.86
N ALA A 465 18.51 -2.12 9.77
CA ALA A 465 18.40 -1.72 11.17
C ALA A 465 18.50 -0.20 11.38
N GLU A 466 19.32 0.51 10.59
CA GLU A 466 19.39 1.98 10.58
C GLU A 466 18.06 2.58 10.09
N VAL A 467 17.51 2.07 9.00
CA VAL A 467 16.19 2.49 8.48
C VAL A 467 15.06 2.23 9.47
N ARG A 468 15.09 1.10 10.17
CA ARG A 468 14.15 0.83 11.28
C ARG A 468 14.20 1.91 12.34
N VAL A 469 15.39 2.39 12.71
CA VAL A 469 15.52 3.48 13.68
C VAL A 469 14.91 4.76 13.13
N GLN A 470 15.20 5.12 11.87
CA GLN A 470 14.62 6.30 11.22
C GLN A 470 13.08 6.25 11.21
N ILE A 471 12.50 5.12 10.80
CA ILE A 471 11.04 4.90 10.81
C ILE A 471 10.47 5.09 12.22
N ARG A 472 11.10 4.53 13.25
CA ARG A 472 10.66 4.67 14.65
C ARG A 472 10.82 6.10 15.17
N SER A 473 11.84 6.83 14.71
CA SER A 473 12.02 8.25 15.06
C SER A 473 10.98 9.14 14.39
N ALA A 474 10.59 8.84 13.14
CA ALA A 474 9.60 9.61 12.39
C ALA A 474 8.20 9.61 13.01
N ILE A 475 7.83 8.54 13.72
CA ILE A 475 6.53 8.39 14.40
C ILE A 475 6.55 8.81 15.88
N ARG A 476 7.69 9.30 16.39
CA ARG A 476 7.85 9.64 17.80
C ARG A 476 7.02 10.88 18.15
N GLU A 477 6.05 10.73 19.05
CA GLU A 477 5.18 11.81 19.51
C GLU A 477 5.80 12.65 20.64
N GLU A 478 6.58 12.02 21.52
CA GLU A 478 7.16 12.65 22.72
C GLU A 478 8.68 12.77 22.65
N GLY A 479 9.23 13.81 23.27
CA GLY A 479 10.67 14.09 23.32
C GLY A 479 10.99 15.54 22.94
N GLU A 480 12.28 15.88 22.86
CA GLU A 480 12.74 17.24 22.53
C GLU A 480 12.25 17.70 21.14
N GLU A 481 12.16 16.77 20.19
CA GLU A 481 11.60 17.00 18.86
C GLU A 481 10.65 15.88 18.44
N GLN A 482 9.46 16.27 17.96
CA GLN A 482 8.51 15.37 17.30
C GLN A 482 9.06 14.81 15.99
N GLY A 483 8.70 13.57 15.68
CA GLY A 483 9.07 12.90 14.44
C GLY A 483 8.43 13.52 13.19
N SER A 484 9.06 13.30 12.03
CA SER A 484 8.66 13.86 10.74
C SER A 484 7.22 13.50 10.34
N SER A 485 6.79 12.26 10.57
CA SER A 485 5.43 11.80 10.24
C SER A 485 4.36 12.43 11.13
N VAL A 486 4.66 12.57 12.43
CA VAL A 486 3.78 13.26 13.38
C VAL A 486 3.60 14.73 12.97
N LYS A 487 4.71 15.41 12.65
CA LYS A 487 4.72 16.80 12.15
C LYS A 487 3.95 16.93 10.82
N ALA A 488 4.07 15.96 9.93
CA ALA A 488 3.36 15.96 8.65
C ALA A 488 1.84 15.82 8.84
N ILE A 489 1.38 14.97 9.75
CA ILE A 489 -0.04 14.88 10.10
C ILE A 489 -0.53 16.17 10.79
N ASP A 490 0.25 16.75 11.70
CA ASP A 490 -0.06 18.07 12.30
C ASP A 490 -0.27 19.14 11.23
N ASP A 491 0.67 19.24 10.31
CA ASP A 491 0.64 20.23 9.25
C ASP A 491 -0.52 19.99 8.28
N PHE A 492 -0.80 18.72 7.95
CA PHE A 492 -1.96 18.33 7.16
C PHE A 492 -3.26 18.79 7.84
N VAL A 493 -3.47 18.43 9.11
CA VAL A 493 -4.67 18.79 9.88
C VAL A 493 -4.82 20.31 9.97
N ARG A 494 -3.74 21.02 10.31
CA ARG A 494 -3.73 22.49 10.35
C ARG A 494 -4.12 23.09 9.00
N THR A 495 -3.57 22.56 7.91
CA THR A 495 -3.84 23.05 6.55
C THR A 495 -5.32 22.90 6.17
N ILE A 496 -5.92 21.73 6.42
CA ILE A 496 -7.33 21.50 6.07
C ILE A 496 -8.28 22.36 6.92
N VAL A 497 -7.98 22.55 8.21
CA VAL A 497 -8.76 23.42 9.11
C VAL A 497 -8.64 24.90 8.71
N SER A 498 -7.43 25.40 8.44
CA SER A 498 -7.22 26.80 8.08
C SER A 498 -7.89 27.19 6.76
N LYS A 499 -7.82 26.32 5.74
CA LYS A 499 -8.46 26.58 4.44
C LYS A 499 -9.99 26.60 4.54
N ARG A 500 -10.62 25.82 5.42
CA ARG A 500 -12.07 25.92 5.70
C ARG A 500 -12.44 27.31 6.22
N GLY A 501 -11.65 27.86 7.16
CA GLY A 501 -11.86 29.20 7.68
C GLY A 501 -11.76 30.30 6.61
N ALA A 502 -10.86 30.15 5.63
CA ALA A 502 -10.75 31.07 4.51
C ALA A 502 -11.94 30.97 3.52
N LEU A 503 -12.42 29.75 3.24
CA LEU A 503 -13.59 29.53 2.39
C LEU A 503 -14.87 30.11 3.00
N THR A 504 -15.09 29.93 4.30
CA THR A 504 -16.25 30.50 5.00
C THR A 504 -16.20 32.03 5.02
N ALA A 505 -15.02 32.62 5.28
CA ALA A 505 -14.84 34.07 5.25
C ALA A 505 -15.16 34.68 3.86
N ASN A 506 -14.71 34.04 2.77
CA ASN A 506 -15.00 34.49 1.41
C ASN A 506 -16.49 34.35 1.02
N GLN A 507 -17.17 33.30 1.50
CA GLN A 507 -18.61 33.13 1.30
C GLN A 507 -19.45 34.14 2.09
N LEU A 508 -19.01 34.55 3.30
CA LEU A 508 -19.66 35.64 4.02
C LEU A 508 -19.39 37.00 3.36
N GLY A 509 -18.17 37.27 2.92
CA GLY A 509 -17.82 38.53 2.24
C GLY A 509 -18.58 38.76 0.93
N SER A 510 -18.79 37.71 0.14
CA SER A 510 -19.60 37.77 -1.09
C SER A 510 -21.09 38.03 -0.80
N LYS A 511 -21.68 37.37 0.21
CA LYS A 511 -23.06 37.61 0.66
C LYS A 511 -23.30 39.00 1.27
N ILE A 512 -22.27 39.61 1.86
CA ILE A 512 -22.35 40.99 2.37
C ILE A 512 -22.28 41.99 1.20
N SER A 513 -21.46 41.73 0.18
CA SER A 513 -21.38 42.59 -1.02
C SER A 513 -22.66 42.60 -1.86
N GLU A 514 -23.45 41.52 -1.84
CA GLU A 514 -24.76 41.46 -2.51
C GLU A 514 -25.89 42.17 -1.74
N LYS A 515 -25.68 42.55 -0.47
CA LYS A 515 -26.67 43.25 0.35
C LYS A 515 -26.47 44.77 0.46
N GLU A 516 -25.42 45.32 -0.14
CA GLU A 516 -25.16 46.77 -0.17
C GLU A 516 -25.27 47.35 -1.59
N LEU A 517 -26.49 47.36 -2.13
CA LEU A 517 -26.89 48.29 -3.19
C LEU A 517 -28.15 49.02 -2.73
N PRO A 518 -28.03 50.24 -2.16
CA PRO A 518 -29.18 51.10 -1.96
C PRO A 518 -29.62 51.60 -3.33
N THR A 519 -30.79 51.16 -3.78
CA THR A 519 -31.51 51.77 -4.90
C THR A 519 -31.86 53.21 -4.52
N ILE A 520 -30.99 54.16 -4.85
CA ILE A 520 -31.32 55.59 -4.82
C ILE A 520 -32.20 55.87 -6.03
N LEU A 521 -33.50 55.92 -5.79
CA LEU A 521 -34.46 56.58 -6.65
C LEU A 521 -34.26 58.10 -6.54
N SER A 522 -34.10 58.80 -7.66
CA SER A 522 -34.69 60.14 -7.83
C SER A 522 -34.69 60.63 -9.29
N ASN A 523 -35.91 61.01 -9.69
CA ASN A 523 -36.36 61.91 -10.77
C ASN A 523 -36.34 61.45 -12.22
#